data_AF-A0A9Q9C7X3-F1
#
_entry.id   AF-A0A9Q9C7X3-F1
#
_cell.length_a   1.000
_cell.length_b   1.000
_cell.length_c   1.000
_cell.angle_alpha   90.00
_cell.angle_beta   90.00
_cell.angle_gamma   90.00
#
_symmetry.space_group_name_H-M   'P 1'
#
loop_
_entity.id
_entity.type
_entity.pdbx_description
1 polymer ?
#
loop_
_entity_poly.entity_id
_entity_poly.type
_entity_poly.pdbx_seq_one_letter_code
_entity_poly.pdbx_strand_id
1 'polypeptide(L)'
;MNTNTHHTQHSLNQPTQQTPLLKRSLPTISIISPIIVCLLLESYSIPYSTPLKLIIPLPPFLYSGIQYLIIFNNNRREQSESPSTLSSALHSLTNISLLLFSFISLLSIIALAIDTWDEHSYAFLIVTISPLQVIPPYLLSISSKQSTLYYSPTTTVDILLDLTILLTVPASIAAAAFISHSPEHYLLTLIVLSAILTQLRSYTETYTSQKTHNTQNSRWRQAIPIITLLIAASLYAITAYADSHILRQNFIQHTKNLQY
;
A
#
# COMPACT_ATOMS: atom_id res chain seq x y z
N MET A 1 -16.28 55.79 -19.12
CA MET A 1 -14.86 55.43 -19.28
C MET A 1 -14.60 54.30 -18.29
N ASN A 2 -14.89 53.06 -18.69
CA ASN A 2 -14.81 51.87 -17.84
C ASN A 2 -13.50 51.14 -18.15
N THR A 3 -12.59 51.09 -17.18
CA THR A 3 -11.36 50.32 -17.26
C THR A 3 -11.64 48.88 -16.85
N ASN A 4 -11.86 48.02 -17.86
CA ASN A 4 -11.84 46.57 -17.69
C ASN A 4 -10.39 46.12 -17.45
N THR A 5 -10.05 45.86 -16.19
CA THR A 5 -8.83 45.13 -15.83
C THR A 5 -9.07 43.64 -16.01
N HIS A 6 -8.64 43.13 -17.17
CA HIS A 6 -8.46 41.70 -17.39
C HIS A 6 -7.40 41.18 -16.41
N HIS A 7 -7.84 40.51 -15.34
CA HIS A 7 -6.96 39.66 -14.55
C HIS A 7 -6.68 38.38 -15.35
N THR A 8 -5.53 38.37 -16.01
CA THR A 8 -4.88 37.19 -16.56
C THR A 8 -4.55 36.24 -15.40
N GLN A 9 -5.36 35.20 -15.19
CA GLN A 9 -4.98 34.09 -14.33
C GLN A 9 -3.85 33.30 -15.03
N HIS A 10 -2.65 33.51 -14.53
CA HIS A 10 -1.47 32.67 -14.78
C HIS A 10 -1.80 31.23 -14.36
N SER A 11 -2.20 30.40 -15.33
CA SER A 11 -2.17 28.93 -15.23
C SER A 11 -0.70 28.49 -15.30
N LEU A 12 0.06 28.76 -14.25
CA LEU A 12 1.43 28.30 -14.10
C LEU A 12 1.43 27.02 -13.26
N ASN A 13 2.01 25.95 -13.82
CA ASN A 13 2.33 24.67 -13.18
C ASN A 13 1.17 23.66 -13.05
N GLN A 14 0.71 23.10 -14.17
CA GLN A 14 0.28 21.71 -14.15
C GLN A 14 1.53 20.83 -13.99
N PRO A 15 1.66 20.05 -12.91
CA PRO A 15 2.80 19.16 -12.74
C PRO A 15 2.76 18.10 -13.85
N THR A 16 3.91 17.98 -14.49
CA THR A 16 4.34 16.99 -15.48
C THR A 16 3.51 15.71 -15.43
N GLN A 17 2.78 15.44 -16.52
CA GLN A 17 2.11 14.17 -16.82
C GLN A 17 3.15 13.03 -16.95
N GLN A 18 3.80 12.66 -15.86
CA GLN A 18 4.64 11.46 -15.82
C GLN A 18 3.74 10.23 -16.01
N THR A 19 3.83 9.68 -17.22
CA THR A 19 3.40 8.37 -17.72
C THR A 19 2.31 7.66 -16.88
N PRO A 20 1.02 7.82 -17.24
CA PRO A 20 -0.08 7.15 -16.54
C PRO A 20 0.11 5.62 -16.47
N LEU A 21 0.87 5.05 -17.40
CA LEU A 21 1.21 3.63 -17.45
C LEU A 21 2.07 3.16 -16.26
N LEU A 22 3.04 3.96 -15.81
CA LEU A 22 3.95 3.53 -14.74
C LEU A 22 3.25 3.58 -13.38
N LYS A 23 2.46 4.64 -13.13
CA LYS A 23 1.62 4.74 -11.93
C LYS A 23 0.58 3.62 -11.84
N ARG A 24 0.11 3.15 -13.00
CA ARG A 24 -0.90 2.07 -13.12
C ARG A 24 -0.35 0.71 -12.72
N SER A 25 0.83 0.36 -13.22
CA SER A 25 1.44 -0.96 -13.00
C SER A 25 2.23 -1.05 -11.71
N LEU A 26 2.57 0.08 -11.07
CA LEU A 26 3.39 0.11 -9.87
C LEU A 26 2.90 -0.81 -8.72
N PRO A 27 1.61 -0.83 -8.32
CA PRO A 27 1.16 -1.76 -7.27
C PRO A 27 1.36 -3.22 -7.69
N THR A 28 0.99 -3.57 -8.92
CA THR A 28 1.14 -4.94 -9.46
C THR A 28 2.61 -5.36 -9.51
N ILE A 29 3.50 -4.48 -9.97
CA ILE A 29 4.96 -4.71 -9.99
C ILE A 29 5.47 -4.92 -8.56
N SER A 30 4.98 -4.14 -7.60
CA SER A 30 5.38 -4.24 -6.19
C SER A 30 4.92 -5.55 -5.55
N ILE A 31 3.79 -6.11 -5.98
CA ILE A 31 3.28 -7.43 -5.53
C ILE A 31 4.09 -8.57 -6.18
N ILE A 32 4.35 -8.50 -7.48
CA ILE A 32 4.93 -9.63 -8.25
C ILE A 32 6.45 -9.67 -8.13
N SER A 33 7.14 -8.53 -8.03
CA SER A 33 8.61 -8.51 -8.07
C SER A 33 9.30 -9.36 -7.00
N PRO A 34 8.84 -9.41 -5.74
CA PRO A 34 9.46 -10.29 -4.74
C PRO A 34 9.34 -11.77 -5.12
N ILE A 35 8.22 -12.16 -5.75
CA ILE A 35 8.01 -13.54 -6.24
C ILE A 35 9.02 -13.89 -7.32
N ILE A 36 9.19 -13.01 -8.31
CA ILE A 36 10.12 -13.25 -9.42
C ILE A 36 11.54 -13.38 -8.88
N VAL A 37 11.96 -12.49 -7.98
CA VAL A 37 13.31 -12.55 -7.39
C VAL A 37 13.49 -13.85 -6.61
N CYS A 38 12.53 -14.24 -5.77
CA CYS A 38 12.62 -15.50 -5.02
C CYS A 38 12.70 -16.73 -5.93
N LEU A 39 11.84 -16.82 -6.96
CA LEU A 39 11.87 -17.94 -7.92
C LEU A 39 13.19 -18.01 -8.69
N LEU A 40 13.77 -16.87 -9.07
CA LEU A 40 15.07 -16.83 -9.73
C LEU A 40 16.17 -17.34 -8.78
N LEU A 41 16.20 -16.87 -7.53
CA LEU A 41 17.20 -17.29 -6.55
C LEU A 41 17.13 -18.80 -6.27
N GLU A 42 15.92 -19.33 -6.11
CA GLU A 42 15.68 -20.76 -5.91
C GLU A 42 16.15 -21.58 -7.12
N SER A 43 15.81 -21.14 -8.34
CA SER A 43 16.19 -21.85 -9.57
C SER A 43 17.71 -21.95 -9.79
N TYR A 44 18.48 -20.98 -9.28
CA TYR A 44 19.94 -20.94 -9.40
C TYR A 44 20.67 -21.39 -8.13
N SER A 45 19.94 -21.84 -7.09
CA SER A 45 20.51 -22.21 -5.78
C SER A 45 21.42 -21.13 -5.18
N ILE A 46 21.06 -19.86 -5.39
CA ILE A 46 21.85 -18.72 -4.93
C ILE A 46 21.50 -18.44 -3.46
N PRO A 47 22.47 -18.44 -2.53
CA PRO A 47 22.19 -18.15 -1.13
C PRO A 47 21.75 -16.69 -0.94
N TYR A 48 20.88 -16.44 0.06
CA TYR A 48 20.40 -15.10 0.38
C TYR A 48 21.50 -14.24 1.01
N SER A 49 22.29 -13.59 0.16
CA SER A 49 23.23 -12.56 0.57
C SER A 49 22.51 -11.31 1.09
N THR A 50 23.17 -10.53 1.97
CA THR A 50 22.65 -9.27 2.51
C THR A 50 22.03 -8.31 1.46
N PRO A 51 22.62 -8.06 0.27
CA PRO A 51 21.99 -7.20 -0.72
C PRO A 51 20.66 -7.77 -1.25
N LEU A 52 20.53 -9.09 -1.39
CA LEU A 52 19.26 -9.71 -1.79
C LEU A 52 18.20 -9.56 -0.70
N LYS A 53 18.62 -9.68 0.57
CA LYS A 53 17.75 -9.45 1.72
C LYS A 53 17.18 -8.04 1.77
N LEU A 54 17.90 -7.07 1.22
CA LEU A 54 17.41 -5.71 1.05
C LEU A 54 16.50 -5.57 -0.18
N ILE A 55 16.90 -6.15 -1.32
CA ILE A 55 16.20 -5.98 -2.61
C ILE A 55 14.80 -6.61 -2.60
N ILE A 56 14.63 -7.78 -1.99
CA ILE A 56 13.35 -8.52 -2.03
C ILE A 56 12.21 -7.77 -1.33
N PRO A 57 12.35 -7.27 -0.08
CA PRO A 57 11.29 -6.49 0.57
C PRO A 57 11.18 -5.06 0.04
N LEU A 58 12.21 -4.55 -0.65
CA LEU A 58 12.23 -3.15 -1.06
C LEU A 58 10.99 -2.73 -1.88
N PRO A 59 10.54 -3.42 -2.95
CA PRO A 59 9.40 -2.99 -3.74
C PRO A 59 8.09 -2.82 -2.96
N PRO A 60 7.56 -3.84 -2.23
CA PRO A 60 6.27 -3.70 -1.55
C PRO A 60 6.31 -2.65 -0.44
N PHE A 61 7.39 -2.60 0.35
CA PHE A 61 7.51 -1.66 1.46
C PHE A 61 7.78 -0.23 1.01
N LEU A 62 8.61 -0.03 -0.02
CA LEU A 62 8.85 1.29 -0.58
C LEU A 62 7.59 1.85 -1.25
N TYR A 63 6.87 1.02 -2.01
CA TYR A 63 5.58 1.41 -2.58
C TYR A 63 4.63 1.87 -1.48
N SER A 64 4.47 1.05 -0.44
CA SER A 64 3.58 1.37 0.66
C SER A 64 3.97 2.66 1.37
N GLY A 65 5.26 2.80 1.72
CA GLY A 65 5.80 3.98 2.39
C GLY A 65 5.55 5.28 1.63
N ILE A 66 5.87 5.27 0.33
CA ILE A 66 5.65 6.42 -0.57
C ILE A 66 4.16 6.70 -0.72
N GLN A 67 3.34 5.66 -0.92
CA GLN A 67 1.92 5.82 -1.19
C GLN A 67 1.17 6.40 0.01
N TYR A 68 1.48 5.96 1.23
CA TYR A 68 0.95 6.58 2.45
C TYR A 68 1.39 8.02 2.63
N LEU A 69 2.65 8.34 2.31
CA LEU A 69 3.16 9.70 2.37
C LEU A 69 2.47 10.63 1.36
N ILE A 70 2.19 10.13 0.15
CA ILE A 70 1.42 10.87 -0.87
C ILE A 70 0.00 11.14 -0.38
N ILE A 71 -0.69 10.13 0.17
CA ILE A 71 -2.06 10.30 0.70
C ILE A 71 -2.06 11.32 1.86
N PHE A 72 -1.10 11.22 2.78
CA PHE A 72 -0.92 12.20 3.86
C PHE A 72 -0.73 13.63 3.33
N ASN A 73 0.16 13.83 2.36
CA ASN A 73 0.43 15.15 1.80
C ASN A 73 -0.81 15.73 1.09
N ASN A 74 -1.57 14.91 0.38
CA ASN A 74 -2.82 15.33 -0.26
C ASN A 74 -3.88 15.69 0.79
N ASN A 75 -4.13 14.82 1.77
CA ASN A 75 -5.09 15.07 2.85
C ASN A 75 -4.78 16.35 3.64
N ARG A 76 -3.49 16.63 3.88
CA ARG A 76 -3.06 17.84 4.59
C ARG A 76 -3.34 19.11 3.78
N ARG A 77 -3.21 19.07 2.46
CA ARG A 77 -3.45 20.23 1.58
C ARG A 77 -4.93 20.60 1.47
N GLU A 78 -5.83 19.64 1.60
CA GLU A 78 -7.28 19.84 1.47
C GLU A 78 -7.94 20.46 2.72
N GLN A 79 -7.18 20.80 3.76
CA GLN A 79 -7.68 21.31 5.04
C GLN A 79 -8.15 22.78 5.01
N SER A 80 -8.80 23.23 3.94
CA SER A 80 -9.06 24.66 3.70
C SER A 80 -10.35 25.24 4.29
N GLU A 81 -11.22 24.45 4.92
CA GLU A 81 -12.48 24.95 5.47
C GLU A 81 -12.69 24.47 6.91
N SER A 82 -13.20 25.36 7.78
CA SER A 82 -13.33 25.15 9.22
C SER A 82 -14.22 23.93 9.54
N PRO A 83 -13.65 22.75 9.87
CA PRO A 83 -14.44 21.57 10.15
C PRO A 83 -15.00 21.67 11.57
N SER A 84 -16.06 20.90 11.86
CA SER A 84 -16.46 20.63 13.23
C SER A 84 -15.28 20.01 14.01
N THR A 85 -15.24 20.21 15.33
CA THR A 85 -14.14 19.74 16.20
C THR A 85 -13.87 18.24 16.05
N LEU A 86 -14.92 17.43 15.89
CA LEU A 86 -14.82 15.98 15.68
C LEU A 86 -14.18 15.65 14.32
N SER A 87 -14.57 16.34 13.25
CA SER A 87 -14.01 16.13 11.92
C SER A 87 -12.52 16.50 11.88
N SER A 88 -12.14 17.59 12.55
CA SER A 88 -10.73 17.98 12.70
C SER A 88 -9.91 16.94 13.46
N ALA A 89 -10.46 16.38 14.56
CA ALA A 89 -9.80 15.33 15.32
C ALA A 89 -9.60 14.05 14.51
N LEU A 90 -10.62 13.59 13.78
CA LEU A 90 -10.54 12.39 12.92
C LEU A 90 -9.55 12.57 11.77
N HIS A 91 -9.51 13.77 11.16
CA HIS A 91 -8.56 14.10 10.11
C HIS A 91 -7.12 14.10 10.64
N SER A 92 -6.89 14.70 11.81
CA SER A 92 -5.58 14.68 12.47
C SER A 92 -5.13 13.25 12.80
N LEU A 93 -6.01 12.44 13.39
CA LEU A 93 -5.73 11.05 13.69
C LEU A 93 -5.37 10.26 12.43
N THR A 94 -6.15 10.43 11.36
CA THR A 94 -5.88 9.80 10.07
C THR A 94 -4.51 10.19 9.53
N ASN A 95 -4.16 11.48 9.56
CA ASN A 95 -2.87 11.97 9.09
C ASN A 95 -1.69 11.40 9.90
N ILE A 96 -1.84 11.33 11.23
CA ILE A 96 -0.84 10.70 12.11
C ILE A 96 -0.69 9.22 11.76
N SER A 97 -1.79 8.49 11.57
CA SER A 97 -1.77 7.08 11.18
C SER A 97 -1.08 6.87 9.83
N LEU A 98 -1.40 7.67 8.81
CA LEU A 98 -0.77 7.58 7.48
C LEU A 98 0.75 7.82 7.56
N LEU A 99 1.18 8.83 8.32
CA LEU A 99 2.60 9.10 8.52
C LEU A 99 3.29 7.96 9.27
N LEU A 100 2.63 7.40 10.29
CA LEU A 100 3.15 6.27 11.05
C LEU A 100 3.29 5.02 10.16
N PHE A 101 2.30 4.71 9.33
CA PHE A 101 2.37 3.59 8.38
C PHE A 101 3.49 3.79 7.36
N SER A 102 3.69 5.02 6.88
CA SER A 102 4.81 5.36 6.00
C SER A 102 6.15 5.08 6.68
N PHE A 103 6.32 5.56 7.91
CA PHE A 103 7.55 5.37 8.68
C PHE A 103 7.82 3.88 8.99
N ILE A 104 6.82 3.14 9.45
CA ILE A 104 6.94 1.69 9.71
C ILE A 104 7.38 0.99 8.43
N SER A 105 6.73 1.27 7.29
CA SER A 105 7.08 0.61 6.02
C SER A 105 8.55 0.79 5.65
N LEU A 106 9.08 2.01 5.81
CA LEU A 106 10.48 2.30 5.49
C LEU A 106 11.42 1.63 6.50
N LEU A 107 11.04 1.59 7.78
CA LEU A 107 11.81 0.93 8.82
C LEU A 107 11.85 -0.60 8.62
N SER A 108 10.76 -1.20 8.16
CA SER A 108 10.68 -2.63 7.86
C SER A 108 11.72 -3.05 6.81
N ILE A 109 12.04 -2.21 5.83
CA ILE A 109 13.10 -2.50 4.85
C ILE A 109 14.43 -2.75 5.56
N ILE A 110 14.77 -1.90 6.54
CA ILE A 110 16.02 -2.01 7.30
C ILE A 110 15.96 -3.22 8.22
N ALA A 111 14.85 -3.39 8.97
CA ALA A 111 14.67 -4.50 9.89
C ALA A 111 14.80 -5.86 9.17
N LEU A 112 14.12 -6.02 8.05
CA LEU A 112 14.18 -7.25 7.25
C LEU A 112 15.56 -7.47 6.64
N ALA A 113 16.28 -6.41 6.24
CA ALA A 113 17.62 -6.56 5.65
C ALA A 113 18.68 -7.05 6.66
N ILE A 114 18.54 -6.70 7.94
CA ILE A 114 19.46 -7.14 9.00
C ILE A 114 19.05 -8.46 9.65
N ASP A 115 17.86 -8.98 9.33
CA ASP A 115 17.37 -10.21 9.94
C ASP A 115 18.11 -11.47 9.42
N THR A 116 18.19 -12.46 10.29
CA THR A 116 18.75 -13.77 9.95
C THR A 116 17.67 -14.61 9.29
N TRP A 117 17.59 -14.53 7.97
CA TRP A 117 16.65 -15.32 7.18
C TRP A 117 17.05 -16.79 7.21
N ASP A 118 16.12 -17.64 7.62
CA ASP A 118 16.20 -19.06 7.33
C ASP A 118 15.66 -19.30 5.90
N GLU A 119 16.45 -19.99 5.07
CA GLU A 119 16.37 -19.94 3.59
C GLU A 119 14.98 -20.24 3.03
N HIS A 120 14.22 -21.13 3.67
CA HIS A 120 12.95 -21.63 3.14
C HIS A 120 11.72 -20.91 3.73
N SER A 121 11.80 -20.50 5.00
CA SER A 121 10.63 -19.93 5.69
C SER A 121 10.45 -18.44 5.42
N TYR A 122 11.55 -17.71 5.22
CA TYR A 122 11.51 -16.25 5.19
C TYR A 122 11.18 -15.68 3.81
N ALA A 123 11.68 -16.31 2.74
CA ALA A 123 11.34 -15.94 1.37
C ALA A 123 9.83 -16.07 1.11
N PHE A 124 9.25 -17.17 1.61
CA PHE A 124 7.82 -17.42 1.58
C PHE A 124 7.01 -16.36 2.34
N LEU A 125 7.50 -15.96 3.50
CA LEU A 125 6.88 -14.94 4.35
C LEU A 125 6.87 -13.58 3.65
N ILE A 126 7.97 -13.15 3.04
CA ILE A 126 8.03 -11.86 2.33
C ILE A 126 7.14 -11.85 1.08
N VAL A 127 7.10 -12.97 0.35
CA VAL A 127 6.19 -13.15 -0.78
C VAL A 127 4.72 -13.00 -0.33
N THR A 128 4.37 -13.54 0.84
CA THR A 128 3.03 -13.43 1.43
C THR A 128 2.73 -12.02 1.94
N ILE A 129 3.73 -11.31 2.49
CA ILE A 129 3.59 -9.94 2.98
C ILE A 129 3.39 -8.93 1.86
N SER A 130 3.89 -9.21 0.65
CA SER A 130 3.84 -8.28 -0.49
C SER A 130 2.45 -7.72 -0.80
N PRO A 131 1.40 -8.55 -1.04
CA PRO A 131 0.04 -8.01 -1.21
C PRO A 131 -0.51 -7.34 0.05
N LEU A 132 -0.14 -7.80 1.25
CA LEU A 132 -0.60 -7.21 2.52
C LEU A 132 -0.10 -5.76 2.68
N GLN A 133 1.10 -5.46 2.20
CA GLN A 133 1.67 -4.10 2.26
C GLN A 133 1.18 -3.21 1.12
N VAL A 134 0.90 -3.77 -0.06
CA VAL A 134 0.55 -3.00 -1.26
C VAL A 134 -0.94 -2.69 -1.35
N ILE A 135 -1.82 -3.63 -1.02
CA ILE A 135 -3.27 -3.52 -1.25
C ILE A 135 -3.91 -2.38 -0.43
N PRO A 136 -3.68 -2.26 0.90
CA PRO A 136 -4.31 -1.21 1.67
C PRO A 136 -3.98 0.22 1.20
N PRO A 137 -2.71 0.62 0.98
CA PRO A 137 -2.41 1.96 0.48
C PRO A 137 -2.87 2.16 -0.97
N TYR A 138 -2.92 1.11 -1.79
CA TYR A 138 -3.49 1.17 -3.14
C TYR A 138 -4.99 1.53 -3.10
N LEU A 139 -5.78 0.78 -2.34
CA LEU A 139 -7.23 1.02 -2.20
C LEU A 139 -7.54 2.38 -1.56
N LEU A 140 -6.74 2.78 -0.56
CA LEU A 140 -6.85 4.10 0.06
C LEU A 140 -6.50 5.21 -0.95
N SER A 141 -5.48 5.03 -1.79
CA SER A 141 -5.12 6.02 -2.81
C SER A 141 -6.21 6.23 -3.85
N ILE A 142 -6.90 5.16 -4.26
CA ILE A 142 -8.00 5.26 -5.23
C ILE A 142 -9.18 5.98 -4.57
N SER A 143 -9.47 5.64 -3.31
CA SER A 143 -10.53 6.26 -2.53
C SER A 143 -10.25 7.75 -2.25
N SER A 144 -8.99 8.13 -2.01
CA SER A 144 -8.60 9.49 -1.63
C SER A 144 -8.57 10.47 -2.81
N LYS A 145 -8.26 10.03 -4.03
CA LYS A 145 -8.36 10.88 -5.24
C LYS A 145 -9.78 11.38 -5.51
N GLN A 146 -10.77 10.84 -4.79
CA GLN A 146 -12.18 11.08 -5.03
C GLN A 146 -12.79 12.15 -4.11
N SER A 147 -11.99 12.83 -3.27
CA SER A 147 -12.45 13.88 -2.33
C SER A 147 -12.82 15.21 -2.98
N THR A 148 -12.33 15.51 -4.19
CA THR A 148 -12.70 16.75 -4.90
C THR A 148 -14.02 16.60 -5.66
N LEU A 149 -15.16 16.84 -4.97
CA LEU A 149 -16.50 17.24 -5.46
C LEU A 149 -17.17 16.46 -6.63
N TYR A 150 -16.49 15.46 -7.18
CA TYR A 150 -16.87 14.77 -8.40
C TYR A 150 -16.52 13.29 -8.24
N TYR A 151 -17.33 12.64 -7.42
CA TYR A 151 -17.36 11.19 -7.38
C TYR A 151 -17.76 10.66 -8.76
N SER A 152 -16.78 10.18 -9.52
CA SER A 152 -17.04 9.39 -10.73
C SER A 152 -18.02 8.25 -10.38
N PRO A 153 -19.00 7.91 -11.24
CA PRO A 153 -19.91 6.80 -10.98
C PRO A 153 -19.10 5.51 -10.88
N THR A 154 -18.75 5.09 -9.66
CA THR A 154 -18.27 3.72 -9.44
C THR A 154 -19.43 2.82 -9.77
N THR A 155 -19.20 1.98 -10.76
CA THR A 155 -20.15 0.93 -11.11
C THR A 155 -20.19 -0.06 -9.96
N THR A 156 -21.30 -0.80 -9.78
CA THR A 156 -21.38 -1.90 -8.81
C THR A 156 -20.20 -2.87 -8.94
N VAL A 157 -19.66 -3.00 -10.16
CA VAL A 157 -18.48 -3.80 -10.49
C VAL A 157 -17.22 -3.27 -9.80
N ASP A 158 -16.99 -1.96 -9.76
CA ASP A 158 -15.82 -1.38 -9.09
C ASP A 158 -15.84 -1.67 -7.58
N ILE A 159 -17.03 -1.60 -6.98
CA ILE A 159 -17.23 -1.88 -5.55
C ILE A 159 -16.96 -3.37 -5.26
N LEU A 160 -17.53 -4.25 -6.08
CA LEU A 160 -17.29 -5.69 -5.98
C LEU A 160 -15.79 -5.99 -6.14
N LEU A 161 -15.11 -5.31 -7.06
CA LEU A 161 -13.69 -5.49 -7.30
C LEU A 161 -12.85 -5.00 -6.12
N ASP A 162 -13.13 -3.81 -5.58
CA ASP A 162 -12.44 -3.26 -4.40
C ASP A 162 -12.64 -4.18 -3.17
N LEU A 163 -13.86 -4.69 -2.95
CA LEU A 163 -14.16 -5.64 -1.88
C LEU A 163 -13.46 -6.99 -2.10
N THR A 164 -13.41 -7.49 -3.33
CA THR A 164 -12.75 -8.76 -3.65
C THR A 164 -11.24 -8.63 -3.44
N ILE A 165 -10.63 -7.54 -3.90
CA ILE A 165 -9.21 -7.23 -3.64
C ILE A 165 -8.98 -7.15 -2.13
N LEU A 166 -9.82 -6.43 -1.40
CA LEU A 166 -9.69 -6.30 0.05
C LEU A 166 -9.81 -7.65 0.76
N LEU A 167 -10.70 -8.54 0.30
CA LEU A 167 -10.90 -9.88 0.87
C LEU A 167 -9.70 -10.81 0.65
N THR A 168 -8.86 -10.55 -0.36
CA THR A 168 -7.63 -11.33 -0.56
C THR A 168 -6.66 -11.19 0.62
N VAL A 169 -6.69 -10.08 1.35
CA VAL A 169 -5.82 -9.82 2.52
C VAL A 169 -6.14 -10.78 3.68
N PRO A 170 -7.34 -10.78 4.28
CA PRO A 170 -7.67 -11.73 5.34
C PRO A 170 -7.69 -13.18 4.84
N ALA A 171 -8.01 -13.43 3.58
CA ALA A 171 -7.92 -14.78 3.00
C ALA A 171 -6.47 -15.29 2.99
N SER A 172 -5.49 -14.44 2.67
CA SER A 172 -4.06 -14.80 2.71
C SER A 172 -3.60 -15.07 4.14
N ILE A 173 -4.05 -14.25 5.10
CA ILE A 173 -3.73 -14.47 6.53
C ILE A 173 -4.34 -15.79 7.01
N ALA A 174 -5.60 -16.06 6.68
CA ALA A 174 -6.28 -17.30 7.05
C ALA A 174 -5.62 -18.52 6.40
N ALA A 175 -5.26 -18.44 5.11
CA ALA A 175 -4.54 -19.50 4.43
C ALA A 175 -3.19 -19.79 5.10
N ALA A 176 -2.43 -18.76 5.46
CA ALA A 176 -1.17 -18.91 6.18
C ALA A 176 -1.35 -19.54 7.57
N ALA A 177 -2.42 -19.19 8.29
CA ALA A 177 -2.63 -19.63 9.67
C ALA A 177 -3.28 -21.02 9.79
N PHE A 178 -4.20 -21.37 8.88
CA PHE A 178 -5.07 -22.54 9.04
C PHE A 178 -4.72 -23.70 8.11
N ILE A 179 -3.96 -23.48 7.03
CA ILE A 179 -3.58 -24.56 6.10
C ILE A 179 -2.24 -25.13 6.55
N SER A 180 -2.29 -26.19 7.36
CA SER A 180 -1.10 -26.86 7.91
C SER A 180 -0.34 -27.71 6.90
N HIS A 181 -0.98 -28.09 5.77
CA HIS A 181 -0.35 -28.89 4.72
C HIS A 181 -0.13 -28.04 3.47
N SER A 182 1.16 -27.76 3.19
CA SER A 182 1.62 -27.06 1.97
C SER A 182 0.84 -25.79 1.63
N PRO A 183 0.82 -24.76 2.51
CA PRO A 183 0.10 -23.51 2.26
C PRO A 183 0.65 -22.73 1.04
N GLU A 184 1.84 -23.11 0.57
CA GLU A 184 2.60 -22.39 -0.45
C GLU A 184 1.85 -22.21 -1.77
N HIS A 185 1.24 -23.27 -2.28
CA HIS A 185 0.53 -23.25 -3.55
C HIS A 185 -0.72 -22.36 -3.47
N TYR A 186 -1.44 -22.43 -2.34
CA TYR A 186 -2.63 -21.61 -2.10
C TYR A 186 -2.26 -20.13 -1.95
N LEU A 187 -1.20 -19.83 -1.19
CA LEU A 187 -0.74 -18.45 -1.00
C LEU A 187 -0.23 -17.85 -2.31
N LEU A 188 0.56 -18.59 -3.09
CA LEU A 188 0.99 -18.13 -4.42
C LEU A 188 -0.20 -17.83 -5.32
N THR A 189 -1.22 -18.70 -5.32
CA THR A 189 -2.46 -18.50 -6.09
C THR A 189 -3.18 -17.23 -5.66
N LEU A 190 -3.32 -17.00 -4.35
CA LEU A 190 -3.95 -15.78 -3.81
C LEU A 190 -3.16 -14.52 -4.16
N ILE A 191 -1.83 -14.57 -4.12
CA ILE A 191 -0.98 -13.43 -4.47
C ILE A 191 -1.14 -13.10 -5.96
N VAL A 192 -1.05 -14.09 -6.84
CA VAL A 192 -1.25 -13.90 -8.30
C VAL A 192 -2.64 -13.37 -8.57
N LEU A 193 -3.67 -13.93 -7.93
CA LEU A 193 -5.05 -13.45 -8.05
C LEU A 193 -5.16 -11.99 -7.59
N SER A 194 -4.55 -11.63 -6.46
CA SER A 194 -4.56 -10.25 -5.95
C SER A 194 -3.88 -9.28 -6.91
N ALA A 195 -2.79 -9.69 -7.56
CA ALA A 195 -2.08 -8.90 -8.55
C ALA A 195 -2.94 -8.69 -9.82
N ILE A 196 -3.58 -9.75 -10.32
CA ILE A 196 -4.50 -9.68 -11.48
C ILE A 196 -5.69 -8.77 -11.16
N LEU A 197 -6.32 -8.91 -9.99
CA LEU A 197 -7.45 -8.10 -9.58
C LEU A 197 -7.06 -6.63 -9.42
N THR A 198 -5.92 -6.36 -8.78
CA THR A 198 -5.35 -5.00 -8.64
C THR A 198 -5.08 -4.36 -10.00
N GLN A 199 -4.50 -5.14 -10.91
CA GLN A 199 -4.25 -4.69 -12.28
C GLN A 199 -5.56 -4.43 -13.03
N LEU A 200 -6.54 -5.34 -12.95
CA LEU A 200 -7.87 -5.20 -13.56
C LEU A 200 -8.63 -3.98 -13.00
N ARG A 201 -8.44 -3.67 -11.72
CA ARG A 201 -8.99 -2.45 -11.11
C ARG A 201 -8.33 -1.21 -11.70
N SER A 202 -7.01 -1.23 -11.85
CA SER A 202 -6.26 -0.11 -12.43
C SER A 202 -6.54 0.11 -13.94
N TYR A 203 -6.56 -0.96 -14.76
CA TYR A 203 -7.70 -1.29 -15.65
C TYR A 203 -8.86 -0.28 -15.73
N THR A 204 -9.91 -0.61 -15.00
CA THR A 204 -11.20 0.07 -14.98
C THR A 204 -11.11 1.56 -14.65
N GLU A 205 -10.25 1.98 -13.72
CA GLU A 205 -10.10 3.40 -13.33
C GLU A 205 -9.76 4.30 -14.54
N THR A 206 -8.90 3.80 -15.42
CA THR A 206 -8.41 4.57 -16.58
C THR A 206 -9.47 4.70 -17.67
N TYR A 207 -10.21 3.62 -17.96
CA TYR A 207 -11.21 3.62 -19.03
C TYR A 207 -12.53 4.26 -18.61
N THR A 208 -12.94 4.09 -17.35
CA THR A 208 -14.25 4.56 -16.85
C THR A 208 -14.25 6.03 -16.47
N SER A 209 -13.10 6.63 -16.13
CA SER A 209 -12.99 8.07 -15.78
C SER A 209 -13.42 9.04 -16.89
N GLN A 210 -13.67 8.56 -18.11
CA GLN A 210 -14.14 9.38 -19.23
C GLN A 210 -15.67 9.57 -19.33
N LYS A 211 -16.49 8.88 -18.52
CA LYS A 211 -17.97 8.99 -18.61
C LYS A 211 -18.60 9.72 -17.42
N THR A 212 -19.54 10.60 -17.78
CA THR A 212 -20.10 11.72 -17.02
C THR A 212 -20.91 11.38 -15.76
N HIS A 213 -21.04 12.44 -14.96
CA HIS A 213 -21.60 12.55 -13.62
C HIS A 213 -23.05 12.10 -13.45
N ASN A 214 -23.26 11.23 -12.46
CA ASN A 214 -24.44 11.34 -11.60
C ASN A 214 -24.04 10.91 -10.18
N THR A 215 -23.95 11.89 -9.27
CA THR A 215 -23.37 11.77 -7.94
C THR A 215 -24.43 11.42 -6.90
N GLN A 216 -24.77 10.14 -6.78
CA GLN A 216 -25.47 9.67 -5.58
C GLN A 216 -24.45 9.20 -4.54
N ASN A 217 -24.36 9.96 -3.45
CA ASN A 217 -23.44 9.76 -2.34
C ASN A 217 -23.84 8.50 -1.55
N SER A 218 -23.40 7.33 -2.03
CA SER A 218 -23.74 6.04 -1.44
C SER A 218 -22.86 5.75 -0.22
N ARG A 219 -23.48 5.46 0.94
CA ARG A 219 -22.81 5.24 2.25
C ARG A 219 -21.63 4.24 2.18
N TRP A 220 -21.69 3.26 1.28
CA TRP A 220 -20.62 2.28 1.06
C TRP A 220 -19.28 2.91 0.65
N ARG A 221 -19.31 4.06 -0.03
CA ARG A 221 -18.09 4.79 -0.46
C ARG A 221 -17.28 5.33 0.72
N GLN A 222 -17.93 5.54 1.87
CA GLN A 222 -17.25 5.91 3.12
C GLN A 222 -16.83 4.67 3.91
N ALA A 223 -17.58 3.57 3.82
CA ALA A 223 -17.28 2.34 4.55
C ALA A 223 -15.99 1.67 4.08
N ILE A 224 -15.75 1.57 2.75
CA ILE A 224 -14.54 0.91 2.20
C ILE A 224 -13.24 1.52 2.74
N PRO A 225 -12.98 2.85 2.63
CA PRO A 225 -11.73 3.41 3.13
C PRO A 225 -11.58 3.27 4.65
N ILE A 226 -12.69 3.31 5.42
CA ILE A 226 -12.65 3.07 6.87
C ILE A 226 -12.23 1.62 7.16
N ILE A 227 -12.84 0.64 6.49
CA ILE A 227 -12.50 -0.78 6.67
C ILE A 227 -11.05 -1.03 6.24
N THR A 228 -10.63 -0.48 5.10
CA THR A 228 -9.23 -0.57 4.63
C THR A 228 -8.27 0.04 5.64
N LEU A 229 -8.60 1.18 6.25
CA LEU A 229 -7.78 1.83 7.27
C LEU A 229 -7.67 0.97 8.54
N LEU A 230 -8.75 0.33 8.98
CA LEU A 230 -8.73 -0.59 10.13
C LEU A 230 -7.88 -1.83 9.87
N ILE A 231 -7.98 -2.39 8.66
CA ILE A 231 -7.14 -3.52 8.23
C ILE A 231 -5.68 -3.08 8.18
N ALA A 232 -5.38 -1.93 7.58
CA ALA A 232 -4.04 -1.35 7.56
C ALA A 232 -3.49 -1.17 8.98
N ALA A 233 -4.24 -0.54 9.88
CA ALA A 233 -3.82 -0.35 11.26
C ALA A 233 -3.43 -1.66 11.95
N SER A 234 -4.20 -2.72 11.73
CA SER A 234 -3.93 -4.05 12.28
C SER A 234 -2.65 -4.66 11.70
N LEU A 235 -2.48 -4.60 10.37
CA LEU A 235 -1.27 -5.09 9.68
C LEU A 235 -0.01 -4.34 10.13
N TYR A 236 -0.10 -3.02 10.25
CA TYR A 236 1.01 -2.17 10.65
C TYR A 236 1.38 -2.32 12.12
N ALA A 237 0.42 -2.58 13.00
CA ALA A 237 0.71 -2.92 14.39
C ALA A 237 1.51 -4.23 14.48
N ILE A 238 1.13 -5.26 13.72
CA ILE A 238 1.86 -6.53 13.66
C ILE A 238 3.26 -6.32 13.06
N THR A 239 3.36 -5.56 11.97
CA THR A 239 4.63 -5.27 11.30
C THR A 239 5.58 -4.51 12.23
N ALA A 240 5.11 -3.44 12.89
CA ALA A 240 5.91 -2.67 13.83
C ALA A 240 6.38 -3.52 15.02
N TYR A 241 5.52 -4.40 15.53
CA TYR A 241 5.89 -5.33 16.59
C TYR A 241 7.02 -6.26 16.11
N ALA A 242 6.88 -6.87 14.93
CA ALA A 242 7.91 -7.73 14.35
C ALA A 242 9.24 -6.99 14.12
N ASP A 243 9.20 -5.80 13.51
CA ASP A 243 10.38 -4.98 13.25
C ASP A 243 11.10 -4.60 14.56
N SER A 244 10.33 -4.20 15.58
CA SER A 244 10.89 -3.83 16.89
C SER A 244 11.59 -5.03 17.55
N HIS A 245 11.05 -6.23 17.38
CA HIS A 245 11.63 -7.45 17.90
C HIS A 245 12.95 -7.77 17.20
N ILE A 246 12.99 -7.73 15.86
CA ILE A 246 14.19 -7.96 15.04
C ILE A 246 15.29 -6.96 15.40
N LEU A 247 14.95 -5.66 15.47
CA LEU A 247 15.90 -4.60 15.80
C LEU A 247 16.48 -4.78 17.21
N ARG A 248 15.63 -5.13 18.18
CA ARG A 248 16.04 -5.37 19.57
C ARG A 248 17.00 -6.56 19.67
N GLN A 249 16.69 -7.67 18.99
CA GLN A 249 17.55 -8.86 19.02
C GLN A 249 18.93 -8.56 18.44
N ASN A 250 18.99 -7.88 17.29
CA ASN A 250 20.23 -7.47 16.65
C ASN A 250 21.06 -6.53 17.55
N PHE A 251 20.43 -5.56 18.22
CA PHE A 251 21.12 -4.66 19.13
C PHE A 251 21.75 -5.38 20.34
N ILE A 252 21.02 -6.34 20.93
CA ILE A 252 21.53 -7.16 22.04
C ILE A 252 22.71 -8.02 21.59
N GLN A 253 22.65 -8.58 20.38
CA GLN A 253 23.74 -9.39 19.84
C GLN A 253 25.00 -8.55 19.60
N HIS A 254 24.85 -7.35 19.02
CA HIS A 254 25.98 -6.46 18.77
C HIS A 254 26.64 -5.97 20.07
N THR A 255 25.85 -5.66 21.10
CA THR A 255 26.39 -5.23 22.40
C THR A 255 27.17 -6.33 23.12
N LYS A 256 26.75 -7.60 23.01
CA LYS A 256 27.51 -8.74 23.52
C LYS A 256 28.85 -8.93 22.80
N ASN A 257 28.88 -8.76 21.48
CA ASN A 257 30.11 -8.94 20.70
C ASN A 257 31.18 -7.87 20.98
N LEU A 258 30.80 -6.70 21.51
CA LEU A 258 31.74 -5.64 21.88
C LEU A 258 32.39 -5.86 23.27
N GLN A 259 31.89 -6.81 24.06
CA GLN A 259 32.39 -7.09 25.41
C GLN A 259 33.46 -8.20 25.44
N TYR A 260 33.77 -8.80 24.29
CA TYR A 260 34.80 -9.82 24.09
C TYR A 260 35.87 -9.32 23.13
#